data_AF-A0AAV5TDF2-F1
#
_entry.id   AF-A0AAV5TDF2-F1
#
_cell.length_a   1.000
_cell.length_b   1.000
_cell.length_c   1.000
_cell.angle_alpha   90.00
_cell.angle_beta   90.00
_cell.angle_gamma   90.00
#
_symmetry.space_group_name_H-M   'P 1'
#
loop_
_entity.id
_entity.type
_entity.pdbx_description
1 polymer ?
#
loop_
_entity_poly.entity_id
_entity_poly.type
_entity_poly.pdbx_seq_one_letter_code
_entity_poly.pdbx_strand_id
1 'polypeptide(L)'
;VILEARVTFPYSEVLQANDLVNNETPFVCDDGCTVFVDRVDDALHITQNGQFIANFKDIVGKNTYKPDGIELPAGKNYKLETRSMPTADFVFYAVSIKAPNYGVSVFAPQEKLGIAASFPDRYFTLLSRFNAIEYFGFNGTYPPEYPKIFTTGFDAVGYSHCEPVYRARSQYNAEQSRPVIFSPIITVDFGFVGPHVVIANQEDGNNRLTTSVASTVYMSPGYVGCSFTGSQYYSNVKSVQDTTLTNAN
;
A
#
# COMPACT_ATOMS: atom_id res chain seq x y z
N VAL A 1 -2.99 -18.73 16.93
CA VAL A 1 -3.16 -17.31 17.34
C VAL A 1 -3.55 -16.56 16.08
N ILE A 2 -4.76 -16.00 16.02
CA ILE A 2 -5.16 -15.11 14.93
C ILE A 2 -4.46 -13.79 15.22
N LEU A 3 -3.49 -13.41 14.40
CA LEU A 3 -2.78 -12.15 14.52
C LEU A 3 -3.65 -11.09 13.83
N GLU A 4 -4.08 -10.08 14.59
CA GLU A 4 -4.73 -8.88 14.06
C GLU A 4 -3.73 -8.14 13.15
N ALA A 5 -4.12 -7.89 11.90
CA ALA A 5 -3.30 -7.25 10.87
C ALA A 5 -3.72 -5.79 10.62
N ARG A 6 -4.84 -5.37 11.23
CA ARG A 6 -5.43 -4.03 11.17
C ARG A 6 -4.37 -3.02 11.49
N VAL A 7 -4.29 -1.98 10.65
CA VAL A 7 -3.41 -0.85 10.89
C VAL A 7 -4.14 0.46 10.88
N THR A 8 -3.85 1.26 11.90
CA THR A 8 -4.47 2.56 12.10
C THR A 8 -3.38 3.62 12.12
N PHE A 9 -3.44 4.48 11.12
CA PHE A 9 -2.69 5.73 11.04
C PHE A 9 -3.55 6.87 11.58
N PRO A 10 -3.00 8.09 11.75
CA PRO A 10 -3.77 9.22 12.28
C PRO A 10 -5.04 9.56 11.48
N TYR A 11 -5.05 9.30 10.17
CA TYR A 11 -6.18 9.66 9.29
C TYR A 11 -6.68 8.50 8.42
N SER A 12 -6.16 7.29 8.61
CA SER A 12 -6.55 6.16 7.79
C SER A 12 -6.46 4.83 8.53
N GLU A 13 -7.16 3.85 7.96
CA GLU A 13 -7.16 2.48 8.41
C GLU A 13 -6.90 1.54 7.23
N VAL A 14 -6.06 0.55 7.44
CA VAL A 14 -5.76 -0.51 6.49
C VAL A 14 -6.19 -1.84 7.09
N LEU A 15 -7.00 -2.58 6.35
CA LEU A 15 -7.55 -3.87 6.76
C LEU A 15 -7.20 -4.95 5.73
N GLN A 16 -6.99 -6.16 6.22
CA GLN A 16 -6.67 -7.36 5.43
C GLN A 16 -7.64 -8.50 5.77
N ALA A 17 -7.52 -9.62 5.05
CA ALA A 17 -8.41 -10.76 5.24
C ALA A 17 -8.43 -11.30 6.68
N ASN A 18 -7.30 -11.26 7.38
CA ASN A 18 -7.19 -11.73 8.77
C ASN A 18 -7.94 -10.85 9.79
N ASP A 19 -8.31 -9.62 9.41
CA ASP A 19 -9.03 -8.71 10.30
C ASP A 19 -10.52 -9.01 10.38
N LEU A 20 -11.03 -9.85 9.47
CA LEU A 20 -12.42 -10.31 9.43
C LEU A 20 -12.68 -11.39 10.48
N VAL A 21 -12.83 -10.97 11.74
CA VAL A 21 -13.20 -11.85 12.84
C VAL A 21 -14.70 -12.15 12.76
N ASN A 22 -15.06 -13.42 12.61
CA ASN A 22 -16.44 -13.84 12.36
C ASN A 22 -17.04 -13.20 11.09
N ASN A 23 -16.24 -13.06 10.03
CA ASN A 23 -16.62 -12.50 8.73
C ASN A 23 -16.94 -11.00 8.72
N GLU A 24 -16.63 -10.27 9.80
CA GLU A 24 -16.82 -8.83 9.85
C GLU A 24 -15.66 -8.12 10.57
N THR A 25 -15.46 -6.84 10.27
CA THR A 25 -14.55 -5.98 11.01
C THR A 25 -15.00 -4.53 10.93
N PRO A 26 -15.07 -3.78 12.05
CA PRO A 26 -15.44 -2.37 12.01
C PRO A 26 -14.28 -1.52 11.46
N PHE A 27 -14.59 -0.36 10.86
CA PHE A 27 -13.59 0.65 10.51
C PHE A 27 -14.09 2.06 10.79
N VAL A 28 -13.16 3.02 10.92
CA VAL A 28 -13.46 4.42 11.28
C VAL A 28 -13.67 5.29 10.05
N CYS A 29 -14.76 6.07 10.04
CA CYS A 29 -15.09 7.05 9.00
C CYS A 29 -15.85 8.25 9.61
N ASP A 30 -15.46 8.66 10.82
CA ASP A 30 -16.17 9.68 11.61
C ASP A 30 -16.30 11.03 10.90
N ASP A 31 -15.28 11.41 10.13
CA ASP A 31 -15.22 12.67 9.38
C ASP A 31 -15.70 12.55 7.93
N GLY A 32 -16.08 11.35 7.51
CA GLY A 32 -16.19 10.97 6.10
C GLY A 32 -14.83 10.51 5.58
N CYS A 33 -14.85 9.63 4.59
CA CYS A 33 -13.64 8.98 4.09
C CYS A 33 -13.82 8.55 2.64
N THR A 34 -12.72 8.40 1.91
CA THR A 34 -12.71 7.57 0.70
C THR A 34 -12.19 6.19 1.04
N VAL A 35 -12.83 5.17 0.48
CA VAL A 35 -12.38 3.79 0.58
C VAL A 35 -11.82 3.32 -0.74
N PHE A 36 -10.71 2.60 -0.68
CA PHE A 36 -10.05 1.94 -1.80
C PHE A 36 -9.80 0.47 -1.49
N VAL A 37 -9.77 -0.36 -2.54
CA VAL A 37 -9.43 -1.78 -2.44
C VAL A 37 -8.56 -2.19 -3.62
N ASP A 38 -7.76 -3.25 -3.43
CA ASP A 38 -6.79 -3.71 -4.43
C ASP A 38 -7.34 -4.75 -5.43
N ARG A 39 -8.59 -5.17 -5.26
CA ARG A 39 -9.21 -6.23 -6.06
C ARG A 39 -10.72 -6.07 -6.18
N VAL A 40 -11.27 -6.68 -7.22
CA VAL A 40 -12.72 -6.85 -7.40
C VAL A 40 -13.20 -8.06 -6.60
N ASP A 41 -14.29 -7.90 -5.86
CA ASP A 41 -14.97 -8.99 -5.15
C ASP A 41 -16.43 -8.60 -4.84
N ASP A 42 -17.38 -9.49 -5.13
CA ASP A 42 -18.82 -9.22 -4.88
C ASP A 42 -19.26 -9.73 -3.48
N ALA A 43 -18.46 -10.57 -2.82
CA ALA A 43 -18.77 -11.11 -1.50
C ALA A 43 -18.33 -10.17 -0.36
N LEU A 44 -17.24 -9.41 -0.57
CA LEU A 44 -16.73 -8.39 0.34
C LEU A 44 -17.48 -7.07 0.14
N HIS A 45 -18.07 -6.55 1.22
CA HIS A 45 -18.93 -5.38 1.16
C HIS A 45 -18.89 -4.53 2.42
N ILE A 46 -19.27 -3.27 2.26
CA ILE A 46 -19.39 -2.28 3.31
C ILE A 46 -20.84 -2.18 3.73
N THR A 47 -21.07 -2.18 5.03
CA THR A 47 -22.36 -1.79 5.60
C THR A 47 -22.22 -0.66 6.60
N GLN A 48 -23.32 0.04 6.85
CA GLN A 48 -23.47 0.96 7.95
C GLN A 48 -24.78 0.68 8.66
N ASN A 49 -24.73 0.41 9.97
CA ASN A 49 -25.90 0.02 10.76
C ASN A 49 -26.68 -1.17 10.13
N GLY A 50 -25.96 -2.12 9.51
CA GLY A 50 -26.53 -3.29 8.84
C GLY A 50 -27.13 -3.03 7.45
N GLN A 51 -27.06 -1.80 6.94
CA GLN A 51 -27.49 -1.48 5.57
C GLN A 51 -26.31 -1.58 4.61
N PHE A 52 -26.50 -2.30 3.51
CA PHE A 52 -25.52 -2.40 2.42
C PHE A 52 -25.26 -1.03 1.78
N ILE A 53 -23.99 -0.71 1.56
CA ILE A 53 -23.56 0.51 0.88
C ILE A 53 -22.96 0.18 -0.48
N ALA A 54 -21.89 -0.63 -0.50
CA ALA A 54 -21.12 -0.94 -1.69
C ALA A 54 -20.34 -2.25 -1.49
N ASN A 55 -20.00 -2.93 -2.57
CA ASN A 55 -19.05 -4.04 -2.55
C ASN A 55 -17.70 -3.67 -3.19
N PHE A 56 -16.72 -4.57 -3.18
CA PHE A 56 -15.40 -4.25 -3.74
C PHE A 56 -15.44 -3.98 -5.24
N LYS A 57 -16.38 -4.58 -5.98
CA LYS A 57 -16.59 -4.25 -7.40
C LYS A 57 -17.02 -2.80 -7.60
N ASP A 58 -17.92 -2.28 -6.76
CA ASP A 58 -18.35 -0.89 -6.80
C ASP A 58 -17.18 0.06 -6.44
N ILE A 59 -16.36 -0.32 -5.46
CA ILE A 59 -15.21 0.49 -4.98
C ILE A 59 -14.10 0.58 -6.03
N VAL A 60 -13.78 -0.54 -6.71
CA VAL A 60 -12.77 -0.53 -7.78
C VAL A 60 -13.25 0.29 -8.97
N GLY A 61 -14.54 0.23 -9.27
CA GLY A 61 -15.13 0.96 -10.38
C GLY A 61 -14.65 0.45 -11.74
N LYS A 62 -14.27 1.37 -12.64
CA LYS A 62 -14.00 1.01 -14.05
C LYS A 62 -12.58 0.53 -14.30
N ASN A 63 -11.63 0.91 -13.45
CA ASN A 63 -10.22 0.68 -13.67
C ASN A 63 -9.61 -0.10 -12.50
N THR A 64 -9.36 -1.39 -12.71
CA THR A 64 -8.75 -2.26 -11.69
C THR A 64 -7.33 -1.82 -11.30
N TYR A 65 -6.64 -1.10 -12.18
CA TYR A 65 -5.28 -0.62 -11.96
C TYR A 65 -5.24 0.69 -11.15
N LYS A 66 -6.25 1.55 -11.31
CA LYS A 66 -6.42 2.81 -10.59
C LYS A 66 -7.85 2.81 -10.04
N PRO A 67 -8.10 2.16 -8.89
CA PRO A 67 -9.44 2.06 -8.33
C PRO A 67 -10.02 3.45 -8.15
N ASP A 68 -11.28 3.63 -8.57
CA ASP A 68 -11.97 4.92 -8.48
C ASP A 68 -12.16 5.33 -7.00
N GLY A 69 -12.36 4.34 -6.13
CA GLY A 69 -12.72 4.53 -4.73
C GLY A 69 -14.19 4.93 -4.58
N ILE A 70 -14.67 4.93 -3.33
CA ILE A 70 -15.99 5.47 -3.00
C ILE A 70 -15.89 6.40 -1.79
N GLU A 71 -16.51 7.57 -1.93
CA GLU A 71 -16.68 8.50 -0.81
C GLU A 71 -17.83 8.03 0.08
N LEU A 72 -17.54 7.83 1.36
CA LEU A 72 -18.51 7.55 2.40
C LEU A 72 -18.75 8.82 3.22
N PRO A 73 -20.03 9.15 3.53
CA PRO A 73 -20.34 10.29 4.36
C PRO A 73 -19.80 10.09 5.79
N ALA A 74 -19.67 11.18 6.53
CA ALA A 74 -19.34 11.14 7.94
C ALA A 74 -20.33 10.27 8.71
N GLY A 75 -19.83 9.30 9.47
CA GLY A 75 -20.69 8.40 10.22
C GLY A 75 -19.96 7.37 11.07
N LYS A 76 -20.76 6.64 11.85
CA LYS A 76 -20.30 5.59 12.77
C LYS A 76 -20.82 4.23 12.34
N ASN A 77 -20.27 3.18 12.96
CA ASN A 77 -20.69 1.78 12.78
C ASN A 77 -20.56 1.29 11.34
N TYR A 78 -19.54 1.78 10.64
CA TYR A 78 -19.13 1.18 9.38
C TYR A 78 -18.48 -0.17 9.65
N LYS A 79 -18.82 -1.15 8.82
CA LYS A 79 -18.22 -2.47 8.85
C LYS A 79 -17.82 -2.89 7.45
N LEU A 80 -16.69 -3.59 7.36
CA LEU A 80 -16.36 -4.44 6.24
C LEU A 80 -16.81 -5.85 6.60
N GLU A 81 -17.62 -6.44 5.73
CA GLU A 81 -18.24 -7.76 5.92
C GLU A 81 -18.01 -8.65 4.71
N THR A 82 -18.08 -9.96 4.92
CA THR A 82 -18.08 -10.95 3.85
C THR A 82 -19.22 -11.94 4.03
N ARG A 83 -19.89 -12.31 2.93
CA ARG A 83 -20.98 -13.31 2.94
C ARG A 83 -20.48 -14.75 3.04
N SER A 84 -19.20 -14.97 2.77
CA SER A 84 -18.53 -16.27 2.81
C SER A 84 -17.14 -16.10 3.42
N MET A 85 -16.49 -17.19 3.84
CA MET A 85 -15.07 -17.10 4.19
C MET A 85 -14.30 -16.43 3.05
N PRO A 86 -13.45 -15.42 3.31
CA PRO A 86 -12.66 -14.78 2.26
C PRO A 86 -11.84 -15.85 1.56
N THR A 87 -12.05 -16.02 0.26
CA THR A 87 -11.37 -17.07 -0.51
C THR A 87 -9.96 -16.66 -0.91
N ALA A 88 -9.62 -15.37 -0.80
CA ALA A 88 -8.30 -14.86 -1.12
C ALA A 88 -8.00 -13.52 -0.44
N ASP A 89 -6.71 -13.19 -0.36
CA ASP A 89 -6.20 -11.98 0.28
C ASP A 89 -6.70 -10.69 -0.38
N PHE A 90 -6.77 -9.63 0.41
CA PHE A 90 -7.12 -8.27 -0.03
C PHE A 90 -6.41 -7.23 0.81
N VAL A 91 -6.40 -6.00 0.30
CA VAL A 91 -6.09 -4.79 1.05
C VAL A 91 -7.26 -3.82 0.91
N PHE A 92 -7.80 -3.41 2.05
CA PHE A 92 -8.82 -2.38 2.17
C PHE A 92 -8.18 -1.17 2.83
N TYR A 93 -8.36 0.02 2.25
CA TYR A 93 -7.78 1.27 2.74
C TYR A 93 -8.87 2.34 2.84
N ALA A 94 -9.22 2.73 4.06
CA ALA A 94 -10.13 3.83 4.34
C ALA A 94 -9.34 5.05 4.79
N VAL A 95 -9.52 6.19 4.13
CA VAL A 95 -8.79 7.42 4.42
C VAL A 95 -9.74 8.59 4.63
N SER A 96 -9.62 9.24 5.78
CA SER A 96 -10.42 10.41 6.15
C SER A 96 -10.25 11.54 5.15
N ILE A 97 -11.33 12.26 4.86
CA ILE A 97 -11.29 13.47 4.02
C ILE A 97 -10.42 14.58 4.62
N LYS A 98 -10.09 14.49 5.91
CA LYS A 98 -9.19 15.44 6.60
C LYS A 98 -7.71 15.05 6.50
N ALA A 99 -7.39 13.94 5.85
CA ALA A 99 -6.01 13.50 5.67
C ALA A 99 -5.16 14.54 4.93
N PRO A 100 -3.91 14.76 5.35
CA PRO A 100 -2.91 15.40 4.52
C PRO A 100 -2.83 14.72 3.15
N ASN A 101 -2.66 15.50 2.08
CA ASN A 101 -2.57 14.98 0.71
C ASN A 101 -3.80 14.16 0.26
N TYR A 102 -4.99 14.38 0.86
CA TYR A 102 -6.23 13.76 0.38
C TYR A 102 -6.45 14.01 -1.12
N GLY A 103 -6.98 13.01 -1.80
CA GLY A 103 -7.20 13.04 -3.25
C GLY A 103 -5.98 12.63 -4.09
N VAL A 104 -4.85 12.29 -3.46
CA VAL A 104 -3.73 11.64 -4.16
C VAL A 104 -4.17 10.33 -4.79
N SER A 105 -3.67 10.07 -6.01
CA SER A 105 -4.02 8.86 -6.75
C SER A 105 -3.57 7.59 -6.01
N VAL A 106 -4.50 6.64 -5.90
CA VAL A 106 -4.26 5.28 -5.41
C VAL A 106 -4.25 4.31 -6.59
N PHE A 107 -3.31 3.37 -6.57
CA PHE A 107 -3.16 2.35 -7.61
C PHE A 107 -3.13 0.96 -6.99
N ALA A 108 -3.57 -0.04 -7.76
CA ALA A 108 -3.58 -1.44 -7.37
C ALA A 108 -3.01 -2.28 -8.52
N PRO A 109 -1.74 -2.73 -8.43
CA PRO A 109 -1.15 -3.51 -9.50
C PRO A 109 -1.91 -4.83 -9.66
N GLN A 110 -1.83 -5.43 -10.85
CA GLN A 110 -2.51 -6.70 -11.16
C GLN A 110 -1.46 -7.80 -11.37
N GLU A 111 -1.82 -9.08 -11.17
CA GLU A 111 -0.90 -10.25 -11.12
C GLU A 111 0.20 -10.30 -12.18
N LYS A 112 -0.06 -9.77 -13.38
CA LYS A 112 0.86 -9.80 -14.52
C LYS A 112 1.32 -8.42 -14.99
N LEU A 113 0.78 -7.36 -14.38
CA LEU A 113 0.97 -5.98 -14.81
C LEU A 113 1.38 -5.15 -13.60
N GLY A 114 2.68 -4.83 -13.57
CA GLY A 114 3.18 -3.79 -12.69
C GLY A 114 2.66 -2.40 -13.08
N ILE A 115 2.99 -1.43 -12.25
CA ILE A 115 2.59 -0.05 -12.42
C ILE A 115 3.71 0.72 -13.09
N ALA A 116 3.49 1.17 -14.31
CA ALA A 116 4.42 2.00 -15.07
C ALA A 116 3.65 3.19 -15.63
N ALA A 117 3.82 4.37 -15.03
CA ALA A 117 3.21 5.58 -15.55
C ALA A 117 4.14 6.78 -15.36
N SER A 118 3.91 7.78 -16.20
CA SER A 118 4.38 9.13 -15.93
C SER A 118 3.38 9.74 -14.95
N PHE A 119 3.80 9.93 -13.71
CA PHE A 119 2.98 10.58 -12.70
C PHE A 119 3.36 12.08 -12.68
N PRO A 120 2.39 13.00 -12.74
CA PRO A 120 2.66 14.42 -12.52
C PRO A 120 2.62 14.78 -11.03
N ASP A 121 1.93 13.97 -10.23
CA ASP A 121 1.66 14.21 -8.81
C ASP A 121 2.88 13.87 -7.95
N ARG A 122 3.15 14.65 -6.90
CA ARG A 122 4.28 14.41 -5.99
C ARG A 122 4.24 13.04 -5.31
N TYR A 123 3.04 12.53 -5.07
CA TYR A 123 2.80 11.29 -4.36
C TYR A 123 1.96 10.34 -5.20
N PHE A 124 2.15 9.05 -4.98
CA PHE A 124 1.13 8.05 -5.28
C PHE A 124 1.19 6.93 -4.26
N THR A 125 0.03 6.34 -3.99
CA THR A 125 -0.10 5.21 -3.08
C THR A 125 -0.45 3.95 -3.85
N LEU A 126 0.12 2.84 -3.42
CA LEU A 126 -0.06 1.50 -3.96
C LEU A 126 -0.73 0.63 -2.91
N LEU A 127 -1.78 -0.08 -3.30
CA LEU A 127 -2.40 -1.16 -2.52
C LEU A 127 -2.04 -2.49 -3.15
N SER A 128 -1.57 -3.45 -2.37
CA SER A 128 -1.12 -4.74 -2.89
C SER A 128 -1.36 -5.88 -1.92
N ARG A 129 -2.23 -6.83 -2.29
CA ARG A 129 -2.34 -8.13 -1.61
C ARG A 129 -1.09 -9.00 -1.72
N PHE A 130 -0.19 -8.70 -2.66
CA PHE A 130 1.04 -9.46 -2.87
C PHE A 130 2.05 -9.23 -1.76
N ASN A 131 3.02 -10.13 -1.64
CA ASN A 131 4.01 -10.12 -0.56
C ASN A 131 4.91 -8.88 -0.64
N ALA A 132 5.35 -8.51 -1.86
CA ALA A 132 6.27 -7.41 -2.08
C ALA A 132 6.03 -6.69 -3.40
N ILE A 133 6.53 -5.45 -3.46
CA ILE A 133 6.63 -4.65 -4.68
C ILE A 133 8.10 -4.30 -4.93
N GLU A 134 8.62 -4.67 -6.10
CA GLU A 134 9.89 -4.16 -6.60
C GLU A 134 9.69 -2.84 -7.34
N TYR A 135 10.42 -1.82 -6.93
CA TYR A 135 10.47 -0.55 -7.65
C TYR A 135 11.75 -0.47 -8.47
N PHE A 136 11.67 0.05 -9.69
CA PHE A 136 12.84 0.37 -10.51
C PHE A 136 12.48 1.39 -11.58
N GLY A 137 13.47 1.82 -12.36
CA GLY A 137 13.24 2.73 -13.48
C GLY A 137 12.76 4.11 -13.03
N PHE A 138 13.13 4.53 -11.82
CA PHE A 138 12.93 5.90 -11.37
C PHE A 138 13.62 6.84 -12.36
N ASN A 139 12.85 7.69 -13.01
CA ASN A 139 13.34 8.69 -13.95
C ASN A 139 12.58 10.01 -13.75
N GLY A 140 13.27 11.12 -13.91
CA GLY A 140 12.79 12.47 -13.67
C GLY A 140 13.92 13.37 -13.24
N THR A 141 13.72 14.68 -13.35
CA THR A 141 14.60 15.66 -12.70
C THR A 141 14.12 15.77 -11.25
N TYR A 142 14.92 15.35 -10.27
CA TYR A 142 14.58 15.42 -8.84
C TYR A 142 15.20 16.66 -8.11
N PRO A 143 14.90 17.92 -8.47
CA PRO A 143 15.23 19.07 -7.64
C PRO A 143 14.11 19.27 -6.61
N PRO A 144 14.31 19.46 -5.30
CA PRO A 144 15.50 19.48 -4.44
C PRO A 144 15.70 18.22 -3.58
N GLU A 145 14.85 17.20 -3.72
CA GLU A 145 14.88 15.96 -2.94
C GLU A 145 14.74 14.73 -3.85
N TYR A 146 15.39 13.63 -3.49
CA TYR A 146 15.29 12.36 -4.20
C TYR A 146 14.10 11.50 -3.72
N PRO A 147 13.62 10.54 -4.54
CA PRO A 147 12.49 9.69 -4.19
C PRO A 147 12.66 8.97 -2.85
N LYS A 148 11.58 8.97 -2.08
CA LYS A 148 11.41 8.28 -0.80
C LYS A 148 10.26 7.30 -0.92
N ILE A 149 10.39 6.12 -0.31
CA ILE A 149 9.33 5.11 -0.27
C ILE A 149 8.96 4.87 1.19
N PHE A 150 7.67 4.85 1.49
CA PHE A 150 7.10 4.67 2.82
C PHE A 150 6.12 3.51 2.82
N THR A 151 6.06 2.73 3.90
CA THR A 151 5.06 1.66 4.07
C THR A 151 3.82 2.20 4.78
N THR A 152 3.17 3.19 4.18
CA THR A 152 1.94 3.83 4.66
C THR A 152 1.13 4.35 3.48
N GLY A 153 -0.13 4.73 3.72
CA GLY A 153 -0.90 5.59 2.82
C GLY A 153 -0.35 7.02 2.75
N PHE A 154 -0.81 7.78 1.75
CA PHE A 154 -0.39 9.17 1.51
C PHE A 154 -0.68 10.11 2.68
N ASP A 155 -1.59 9.72 3.57
CA ASP A 155 -2.11 10.49 4.70
C ASP A 155 -1.09 10.62 5.84
N ALA A 156 -0.21 9.63 6.01
CA ALA A 156 0.81 9.65 7.05
C ALA A 156 2.19 10.09 6.53
N VAL A 157 2.33 10.36 5.22
CA VAL A 157 3.60 10.87 4.67
C VAL A 157 3.87 12.26 5.22
N GLY A 158 5.05 12.44 5.84
CA GLY A 158 5.44 13.68 6.50
C GLY A 158 4.96 13.82 7.94
N TYR A 159 4.24 12.84 8.48
CA TYR A 159 4.04 12.74 9.93
C TYR A 159 5.41 12.56 10.60
N SER A 160 5.67 13.28 11.70
CA SER A 160 6.99 13.32 12.37
C SER A 160 7.52 11.97 12.83
N HIS A 161 6.65 10.96 12.86
CA HIS A 161 7.00 9.61 13.23
C HIS A 161 6.87 8.63 12.07
N CYS A 162 6.87 9.10 10.82
CA CYS A 162 6.83 8.30 9.60
C CYS A 162 8.07 8.57 8.75
N GLU A 163 9.06 7.69 8.92
CA GLU A 163 10.33 7.68 8.20
C GLU A 163 10.25 6.77 6.97
N PRO A 164 10.93 7.14 5.88
CA PRO A 164 10.93 6.32 4.68
C PRO A 164 11.79 5.07 4.87
N VAL A 165 11.30 3.95 4.36
CA VAL A 165 12.01 2.67 4.35
C VAL A 165 13.08 2.60 3.27
N TYR A 166 12.96 3.47 2.27
CA TYR A 166 13.99 3.71 1.27
C TYR A 166 14.07 5.20 0.95
N ARG A 167 15.30 5.71 0.83
CA ARG A 167 15.59 7.08 0.35
C ARG A 167 16.78 7.02 -0.61
N ALA A 168 16.54 7.41 -1.86
CA ALA A 168 17.64 7.57 -2.81
C ALA A 168 18.61 8.67 -2.34
N ARG A 169 19.91 8.44 -2.52
CA ARG A 169 20.97 9.38 -2.09
C ARG A 169 21.50 10.26 -3.22
N SER A 170 21.16 9.90 -4.46
CA SER A 170 21.55 10.61 -5.68
C SER A 170 20.57 10.25 -6.81
N GLN A 171 20.59 11.02 -7.90
CA GLN A 171 19.90 10.67 -9.15
C GLN A 171 20.30 9.27 -9.64
N TYR A 172 21.62 9.01 -9.68
CA TYR A 172 22.15 7.71 -10.10
C TYR A 172 21.63 6.57 -9.22
N ASN A 173 21.55 6.77 -7.89
CA ASN A 173 20.96 5.75 -7.01
C ASN A 173 19.48 5.55 -7.27
N ALA A 174 18.70 6.61 -7.55
CA ALA A 174 17.30 6.46 -7.89
C ALA A 174 17.14 5.60 -9.16
N GLU A 175 17.87 5.92 -10.22
CA GLU A 175 17.78 5.25 -11.52
C GLU A 175 18.25 3.79 -11.51
N GLN A 176 19.25 3.46 -10.69
CA GLN A 176 19.89 2.13 -10.69
C GLN A 176 19.37 1.20 -9.59
N SER A 177 18.79 1.72 -8.51
CA SER A 177 18.32 0.88 -7.42
C SER A 177 17.07 0.10 -7.79
N ARG A 178 16.93 -1.08 -7.21
CA ARG A 178 15.75 -1.94 -7.34
C ARG A 178 15.18 -2.32 -5.97
N PRO A 179 14.72 -1.34 -5.14
CA PRO A 179 14.24 -1.66 -3.81
C PRO A 179 12.98 -2.52 -3.88
N VAL A 180 12.97 -3.61 -3.12
CA VAL A 180 11.83 -4.49 -2.93
C VAL A 180 11.23 -4.18 -1.57
N ILE A 181 9.96 -3.79 -1.52
CA ILE A 181 9.28 -3.34 -0.30
C ILE A 181 8.14 -4.30 0.02
N PHE A 182 8.14 -4.81 1.24
CA PHE A 182 7.13 -5.75 1.75
C PHE A 182 6.08 -4.98 2.56
N SER A 183 4.97 -4.60 1.93
CA SER A 183 3.86 -3.91 2.58
C SER A 183 2.58 -3.96 1.73
N PRO A 184 1.39 -4.08 2.33
CA PRO A 184 0.12 -4.01 1.65
C PRO A 184 -0.23 -2.60 1.18
N ILE A 185 0.39 -1.57 1.77
CA ILE A 185 0.23 -0.18 1.37
C ILE A 185 1.60 0.50 1.28
N ILE A 186 1.88 1.14 0.15
CA ILE A 186 3.17 1.80 -0.08
C ILE A 186 2.92 3.15 -0.71
N THR A 187 3.53 4.21 -0.18
CA THR A 187 3.49 5.53 -0.81
C THR A 187 4.89 5.93 -1.25
N VAL A 188 5.00 6.42 -2.48
CA VAL A 188 6.22 7.04 -2.98
C VAL A 188 6.04 8.55 -2.92
N ASP A 189 7.01 9.25 -2.33
CA ASP A 189 7.18 10.71 -2.43
C ASP A 189 8.34 10.98 -3.39
N PHE A 190 8.06 11.58 -4.53
CA PHE A 190 9.09 11.94 -5.51
C PHE A 190 9.87 13.20 -5.12
N GLY A 191 9.42 13.94 -4.10
CA GLY A 191 10.03 15.18 -3.62
C GLY A 191 9.61 16.43 -4.39
N PHE A 192 8.93 16.28 -5.54
CA PHE A 192 8.49 17.40 -6.38
C PHE A 192 7.23 17.04 -7.20
N VAL A 193 6.54 18.07 -7.70
CA VAL A 193 5.43 17.94 -8.68
C VAL A 193 6.01 18.16 -10.07
N GLY A 194 5.70 17.27 -11.01
CA GLY A 194 6.21 17.32 -12.39
C GLY A 194 6.42 15.92 -12.98
N PRO A 195 6.86 15.79 -14.23
CA PRO A 195 6.98 14.49 -14.88
C PRO A 195 8.05 13.61 -14.21
N HIS A 196 7.62 12.46 -13.70
CA HIS A 196 8.51 11.40 -13.26
C HIS A 196 7.92 10.04 -13.60
N VAL A 197 8.78 9.05 -13.74
CA VAL A 197 8.44 7.66 -14.03
C VAL A 197 8.98 6.81 -12.90
N VAL A 198 8.20 5.80 -12.53
CA VAL A 198 8.64 4.66 -11.73
C VAL A 198 7.91 3.43 -12.25
N ILE A 199 8.57 2.29 -12.18
CA ILE A 199 7.96 1.00 -12.42
C ILE A 199 7.86 0.28 -11.09
N ALA A 200 6.67 -0.20 -10.74
CA ALA A 200 6.38 -0.96 -9.53
C ALA A 200 5.82 -2.33 -9.91
N ASN A 201 6.66 -3.36 -9.86
CA ASN A 201 6.29 -4.73 -10.21
C ASN A 201 5.95 -5.53 -8.96
N GLN A 202 4.95 -6.40 -9.09
CA GLN A 202 4.62 -7.35 -8.04
C GLN A 202 5.66 -8.45 -7.98
N GLU A 203 5.98 -8.85 -6.76
CA GLU A 203 6.94 -9.90 -6.50
C GLU A 203 6.45 -10.82 -5.38
N ASP A 204 6.74 -12.11 -5.51
CA ASP A 204 6.42 -13.11 -4.50
C ASP A 204 7.38 -13.07 -3.30
N GLY A 205 8.47 -12.31 -3.41
CA GLY A 205 9.50 -12.12 -2.39
C GLY A 205 10.56 -13.23 -2.33
N ASN A 206 10.52 -14.22 -3.23
CA ASN A 206 11.47 -15.33 -3.26
C ASN A 206 12.66 -15.03 -4.19
N ASN A 207 13.88 -15.42 -3.79
CA ASN A 207 15.12 -15.38 -4.59
C ASN A 207 15.47 -14.01 -5.23
N ARG A 208 16.18 -13.16 -4.49
CA ARG A 208 16.72 -11.90 -5.05
C ARG A 208 18.22 -11.99 -5.32
N LEU A 209 18.60 -11.55 -6.51
CA LEU A 209 19.98 -11.26 -6.87
C LEU A 209 20.32 -9.84 -6.42
N THR A 210 21.15 -9.72 -5.38
CA THR A 210 21.77 -8.43 -5.02
C THR A 210 22.94 -8.17 -5.96
N THR A 211 23.02 -6.98 -6.56
CA THR A 211 24.21 -6.52 -7.29
C THR A 211 24.87 -5.39 -6.49
N SER A 212 26.12 -5.04 -6.81
CA SER A 212 26.86 -3.97 -6.09
C SER A 212 26.20 -2.59 -6.16
N VAL A 213 25.24 -2.40 -7.06
CA VAL A 213 24.47 -1.15 -7.25
C VAL A 213 22.98 -1.31 -6.89
N ALA A 214 22.49 -2.54 -6.75
CA ALA A 214 21.11 -2.81 -6.36
C ALA A 214 20.99 -2.85 -4.83
N SER A 215 20.18 -1.95 -4.27
CA SER A 215 19.79 -2.01 -2.87
C SER A 215 18.53 -2.86 -2.73
N THR A 216 18.61 -3.96 -2.00
CA THR A 216 17.42 -4.71 -1.54
C THR A 216 17.10 -4.28 -0.12
N VAL A 217 15.86 -3.89 0.14
CA VAL A 217 15.40 -3.51 1.47
C VAL A 217 14.68 -4.71 2.08
N TYR A 218 15.32 -5.38 3.03
CA TYR A 218 14.71 -6.49 3.74
C TYR A 218 13.99 -5.96 4.97
N MET A 219 12.70 -6.28 5.10
CA MET A 219 11.88 -5.78 6.20
C MET A 219 11.26 -6.95 6.97
N SER A 220 11.25 -6.84 8.30
CA SER A 220 10.40 -7.66 9.15
C SER A 220 8.92 -7.35 8.87
N PRO A 221 7.99 -8.31 9.04
CA PRO A 221 6.57 -8.02 8.96
C PRO A 221 6.17 -6.86 9.88
N GLY A 222 5.43 -5.86 9.37
CA GLY A 222 4.95 -4.69 10.11
C GLY A 222 5.17 -3.36 9.37
N TYR A 223 4.44 -2.32 9.76
CA TYR A 223 4.47 -0.99 9.13
C TYR A 223 5.67 -0.17 9.60
N VAL A 224 6.86 -0.65 9.24
CA VAL A 224 8.14 -0.11 9.71
C VAL A 224 8.33 1.34 9.28
N GLY A 225 8.84 2.14 10.20
CA GLY A 225 9.17 3.54 9.94
C GLY A 225 8.03 4.48 10.31
N CYS A 226 6.78 4.03 10.40
CA CYS A 226 5.63 4.88 10.74
C CYS A 226 5.04 4.53 12.10
N SER A 227 4.66 5.53 12.89
CA SER A 227 3.90 5.31 14.12
C SER A 227 2.48 4.89 13.78
N PHE A 228 2.08 3.75 14.35
CA PHE A 228 0.75 3.18 14.28
C PHE A 228 0.30 2.79 15.69
N THR A 229 -1.00 2.61 15.91
CA THR A 229 -1.54 2.26 17.24
C THR A 229 -1.88 0.77 17.33
N GLY A 230 -1.18 -0.01 18.17
CA GLY A 230 -1.53 -1.42 18.45
C GLY A 230 -0.40 -2.42 18.20
N SER A 231 -0.73 -3.73 18.20
CA SER A 231 0.20 -4.82 17.85
C SER A 231 -0.06 -5.23 16.40
N GLN A 232 0.70 -4.71 15.44
CA GLN A 232 0.30 -4.76 14.03
C GLN A 232 1.39 -5.37 13.16
N TYR A 233 1.12 -6.58 12.66
CA TYR A 233 1.99 -7.32 11.74
C TYR A 233 1.25 -7.52 10.42
N TYR A 234 1.96 -7.48 9.29
CA TYR A 234 1.36 -7.87 8.02
C TYR A 234 0.94 -9.34 8.06
N SER A 235 -0.26 -9.66 7.56
CA SER A 235 -0.66 -11.06 7.36
C SER A 235 0.08 -11.73 6.20
N ASN A 236 0.57 -10.94 5.23
CA ASN A 236 0.97 -11.44 3.92
C ASN A 236 2.47 -11.70 3.79
N VAL A 237 3.31 -11.22 4.71
CA VAL A 237 4.76 -11.36 4.59
C VAL A 237 5.20 -12.76 5.02
N LYS A 238 5.33 -13.64 4.03
CA LYS A 238 6.03 -14.92 4.17
C LYS A 238 7.53 -14.65 4.26
N SER A 239 8.22 -15.42 5.11
CA SER A 239 9.64 -15.26 5.44
C SER A 239 10.52 -14.88 4.23
N VAL A 240 11.35 -13.85 4.40
CA VAL A 240 12.41 -13.51 3.45
C VAL A 240 13.50 -14.59 3.49
N GLN A 241 13.87 -15.14 2.33
CA GLN A 241 15.07 -15.99 2.20
C GLN A 241 16.11 -15.26 1.35
N ASP A 242 17.32 -15.13 1.87
CA ASP A 242 18.45 -14.57 1.15
C ASP A 242 19.26 -15.70 0.50
N THR A 243 19.52 -15.57 -0.80
CA THR A 243 20.37 -16.50 -1.54
C THR A 243 21.57 -15.71 -2.03
N THR A 244 22.61 -15.60 -1.20
CA THR A 244 23.88 -15.02 -1.64
C THR A 244 24.50 -15.93 -2.70
N LEU A 245 24.64 -15.42 -3.93
CA LEU A 245 25.56 -16.02 -4.90
C LEU A 245 26.98 -15.80 -4.39
N THR A 246 27.54 -16.79 -3.70
CA THR A 246 28.99 -16.90 -3.59
C THR A 246 29.50 -17.14 -5.01
N ASN A 247 30.21 -16.17 -5.57
CA ASN A 247 31.05 -16.41 -6.74
C ASN A 247 31.97 -17.59 -6.41
N ALA A 248 31.66 -18.76 -6.96
CA ALA A 248 32.60 -19.85 -7.01
C ALA A 248 33.72 -19.42 -7.96
N ASN A 249 34.86 -19.05 -7.39
CA ASN A 249 36.11 -18.89 -8.12
C ASN A 249 36.53 -20.22 -8.76
#